data_AF-A0A1L3NB54-F1
#
_entry.id   AF-A0A1L3NB54-F1
#
_cell.length_a   1.000
_cell.length_b   1.000
_cell.length_c   1.000
_cell.angle_alpha   90.00
_cell.angle_beta   90.00
_cell.angle_gamma   90.00
#
_symmetry.space_group_name_H-M   'P 1'
#
loop_
_entity.id
_entity.type
_entity.pdbx_description
1 polymer ?
#
loop_
_entity_poly.entity_id
_entity_poly.type
_entity_poly.pdbx_seq_one_letter_code
_entity_poly.pdbx_strand_id
1 'polypeptide(L)'
;MYCVIQEIENKKYNEYGAYKKLEVDSITWTINGESKTKYSHQYTGGRFERPIRKAYKISMHKSYRENGKVKKKQWVIGTMGYYNVIDTGTWIGDYITQSNLKEKLQEMNITEEELWDIVYKKLDPLIEKINKEFQKTEEYKTDKKHTEIIQKYIRDKDDFEKIYGEDTYDYCYDVFGTLRNEEMINNIKAQYKNKQEYERSYYENFKSNYNNYDFGSYFKTNTSNYTDKEKLYLKTIYKAAAMKLHPDIKKDNGEGMKFLNKLKDEWGI
;
A
#
# COMPACT_ATOMS: atom_id res chain seq x y z
N MET A 1 19.68 -22.56 31.45
CA MET A 1 18.32 -22.81 30.91
C MET A 1 18.48 -23.11 29.43
N TYR A 2 17.58 -23.87 28.80
CA TYR A 2 17.72 -24.15 27.37
C TYR A 2 16.35 -24.33 26.69
N CYS A 3 16.28 -23.95 25.41
CA CYS A 3 15.11 -24.15 24.57
C CYS A 3 15.05 -25.61 24.07
N VAL A 4 13.85 -26.18 24.09
CA VAL A 4 13.51 -27.45 23.46
C VAL A 4 12.34 -27.24 22.52
N ILE A 5 12.57 -27.65 21.27
CA ILE A 5 11.56 -27.73 20.23
C ILE A 5 11.25 -29.21 20.04
N GLN A 6 10.00 -29.58 20.24
CA GLN A 6 9.50 -30.93 20.01
C GLN A 6 8.65 -30.93 18.75
N GLU A 7 8.98 -31.79 17.78
CA GLU A 7 8.09 -32.04 16.64
C GLU A 7 6.90 -32.86 17.13
N ILE A 8 5.71 -32.37 16.83
CA ILE A 8 4.41 -33.00 17.10
C ILE A 8 3.57 -32.95 15.82
N GLU A 9 2.42 -33.63 15.83
CA GLU A 9 1.53 -33.69 14.67
C GLU A 9 0.18 -33.00 14.95
N ASN A 10 -0.22 -32.11 14.05
CA ASN A 10 -1.53 -31.48 14.06
C ASN A 10 -2.63 -32.48 13.67
N LYS A 11 -3.79 -32.36 14.31
CA LYS A 11 -4.97 -33.21 14.02
C LYS A 11 -5.63 -32.91 12.67
N LYS A 12 -5.44 -31.70 12.13
CA LYS A 12 -5.96 -31.26 10.84
C LYS A 12 -4.82 -30.75 9.98
N TYR A 13 -4.95 -30.91 8.67
CA TYR A 13 -4.07 -30.28 7.70
C TYR A 13 -4.47 -28.82 7.50
N ASN A 14 -3.55 -27.99 7.01
CA ASN A 14 -3.88 -26.61 6.63
C ASN A 14 -4.59 -26.66 5.27
N GLU A 15 -5.82 -26.16 5.19
CA GLU A 15 -6.63 -26.20 3.96
C GLU A 15 -6.37 -25.00 3.04
N TYR A 16 -5.58 -24.02 3.49
CA TYR A 16 -5.39 -22.72 2.85
C TYR A 16 -4.06 -22.62 2.10
N GLY A 17 -3.77 -23.60 1.23
CA GLY A 17 -2.67 -23.47 0.28
C GLY A 17 -2.87 -22.32 -0.70
N ALA A 18 -1.78 -21.90 -1.37
CA ALA A 18 -1.87 -20.93 -2.44
C ALA A 18 -2.79 -21.42 -3.57
N TYR A 19 -3.34 -20.50 -4.35
CA TYR A 19 -4.17 -20.86 -5.49
C TYR A 19 -3.32 -21.38 -6.64
N LYS A 20 -3.84 -22.40 -7.35
CA LYS A 20 -3.14 -23.04 -8.46
C LYS A 20 -3.10 -22.18 -9.72
N LYS A 21 -4.06 -21.27 -9.88
CA LYS A 21 -4.17 -20.41 -11.06
C LYS A 21 -4.56 -18.98 -10.70
N LEU A 22 -4.05 -18.06 -11.49
CA LEU A 22 -4.50 -16.69 -11.62
C LEU A 22 -5.05 -16.55 -13.04
N GLU A 23 -6.29 -16.10 -13.18
CA GLU A 23 -6.97 -15.96 -14.46
C GLU A 23 -7.58 -14.56 -14.58
N VAL A 24 -7.76 -14.10 -15.82
CA VAL A 24 -8.46 -12.85 -16.10
C VAL A 24 -9.93 -13.05 -15.74
N ASP A 25 -10.47 -12.09 -15.02
CA ASP A 25 -11.91 -11.96 -14.82
C ASP A 25 -12.40 -10.70 -15.52
N SER A 26 -13.68 -10.64 -15.83
CA SER A 26 -14.24 -9.44 -16.44
C SER A 26 -15.68 -9.23 -16.03
N ILE A 27 -16.01 -7.98 -15.77
CA ILE A 27 -17.36 -7.56 -15.47
C ILE A 27 -17.80 -6.56 -16.53
N THR A 28 -18.94 -6.85 -17.16
CA THR A 28 -19.54 -5.99 -18.19
C THR A 28 -20.86 -5.46 -17.68
N TRP A 29 -21.08 -4.17 -17.87
CA TRP A 29 -22.34 -3.51 -17.54
C TRP A 29 -22.70 -2.48 -18.60
N THR A 30 -23.97 -2.05 -18.63
CA THR A 30 -24.45 -1.06 -19.59
C THR A 30 -24.84 0.22 -18.87
N ILE A 31 -24.33 1.36 -19.32
CA ILE A 31 -24.72 2.70 -18.85
C ILE A 31 -25.13 3.51 -20.07
N ASN A 32 -26.31 4.12 -20.03
CA ASN A 32 -26.84 4.98 -21.11
C ASN A 32 -26.82 4.32 -22.52
N GLY A 33 -27.01 3.00 -22.60
CA GLY A 33 -26.99 2.26 -23.86
C GLY A 33 -25.60 1.85 -24.34
N GLU A 34 -24.53 2.26 -23.65
CA GLU A 34 -23.15 1.85 -23.94
C GLU A 34 -22.69 0.75 -22.99
N SER A 35 -22.18 -0.34 -23.54
CA SER A 35 -21.57 -1.42 -22.75
C SER A 35 -20.14 -1.07 -22.38
N LYS A 36 -19.79 -1.25 -21.10
CA LYS A 36 -18.45 -1.07 -20.55
C LYS A 36 -18.00 -2.37 -19.89
N THR A 37 -16.75 -2.75 -20.14
CA THR A 37 -16.11 -3.94 -19.55
C THR A 37 -14.89 -3.51 -18.77
N LYS A 38 -14.79 -3.93 -17.50
CA LYS A 38 -13.53 -3.91 -16.75
C LYS A 38 -12.94 -5.31 -16.69
N TYR A 39 -11.63 -5.37 -16.89
CA TYR A 39 -10.82 -6.58 -16.78
C TYR A 39 -10.12 -6.58 -15.43
N SER A 40 -10.53 -7.50 -14.58
CA SER A 40 -9.95 -7.75 -13.27
C SER A 40 -9.22 -9.11 -13.30
N HIS A 41 -9.01 -9.69 -12.13
CA HIS A 41 -8.47 -11.02 -12.01
C HIS A 41 -9.16 -11.77 -10.88
N GLN A 42 -9.09 -13.09 -10.98
CA GLN A 42 -9.54 -13.99 -9.95
C GLN A 42 -8.56 -15.15 -9.80
N TYR A 43 -8.55 -15.73 -8.61
CA TYR A 43 -7.83 -16.96 -8.38
C TYR A 43 -8.73 -18.16 -8.63
N THR A 44 -8.26 -19.11 -9.43
CA THR A 44 -9.02 -20.30 -9.84
C THR A 44 -8.19 -21.58 -9.71
N GLY A 45 -8.73 -22.71 -10.18
CA GLY A 45 -8.03 -24.00 -10.16
C GLY A 45 -7.92 -24.64 -8.77
N GLY A 46 -8.57 -24.09 -7.76
CA GLY A 46 -8.48 -24.54 -6.38
C GLY A 46 -7.14 -24.20 -5.74
N ARG A 47 -6.91 -24.74 -4.54
CA ARG A 47 -5.70 -24.51 -3.74
C ARG A 47 -4.77 -25.71 -3.77
N PHE A 48 -3.48 -25.47 -3.55
CA PHE A 48 -2.52 -26.55 -3.32
C PHE A 48 -2.86 -27.30 -2.03
N GLU A 49 -2.74 -28.62 -2.09
CA GLU A 49 -2.88 -29.45 -0.90
C GLU A 49 -1.63 -29.32 -0.02
N ARG A 50 -1.86 -29.29 1.29
CA ARG A 50 -0.83 -29.07 2.29
C ARG A 50 -0.79 -30.25 3.27
N PRO A 51 -0.26 -31.41 2.84
CA PRO A 51 -0.33 -32.65 3.62
C PRO A 51 0.58 -32.66 4.85
N ILE A 52 1.52 -31.72 4.99
CA ILE A 52 2.48 -31.70 6.10
C ILE A 52 1.77 -31.26 7.38
N ARG A 53 1.57 -32.20 8.30
CA ARG A 53 0.88 -31.96 9.58
C ARG A 53 1.84 -31.66 10.73
N LYS A 54 3.12 -31.42 10.44
CA LYS A 54 4.12 -31.12 11.45
C LYS A 54 3.79 -29.83 12.19
N ALA A 55 4.01 -29.84 13.49
CA ALA A 55 4.01 -28.67 14.35
C ALA A 55 5.13 -28.77 15.37
N TYR A 56 5.51 -27.64 15.94
CA TYR A 56 6.70 -27.50 16.74
C TYR A 56 6.31 -26.89 18.07
N LYS A 57 6.33 -27.69 19.13
CA LYS A 57 6.08 -27.25 20.49
C LYS A 57 7.37 -26.68 21.07
N ILE A 58 7.40 -25.38 21.31
CA ILE A 58 8.54 -24.65 21.84
C ILE A 58 8.39 -24.51 23.35
N SER A 59 9.43 -24.88 24.08
CA SER A 59 9.44 -24.90 25.54
C SER A 59 10.80 -24.56 26.12
N MET A 60 10.80 -23.87 27.26
CA MET A 60 11.99 -23.59 28.05
C MET A 60 12.14 -24.64 29.13
N HIS A 61 13.34 -25.19 29.28
CA HIS A 61 13.66 -26.21 30.30
C HIS A 61 14.76 -25.73 31.25
N LYS A 62 14.55 -26.02 32.53
CA LYS A 62 15.56 -25.84 33.60
C LYS A 62 15.70 -27.14 34.38
N SER A 63 16.88 -27.75 34.27
CA SER A 63 17.27 -28.89 35.11
C SER A 63 17.96 -28.37 36.37
N TYR A 64 17.64 -28.95 37.52
CA TYR A 64 18.21 -28.60 38.81
C TYR A 64 18.30 -29.85 39.71
N ARG A 65 19.05 -29.77 40.81
CA ARG A 65 19.13 -30.85 41.81
C ARG A 65 18.41 -30.43 43.08
N GLU A 66 17.65 -31.35 43.64
CA GLU A 66 16.99 -31.20 44.93
C GLU A 66 17.16 -32.52 45.69
N ASN A 67 17.78 -32.47 46.87
CA ASN A 67 18.11 -33.64 47.69
C ASN A 67 18.86 -34.73 46.89
N GLY A 68 19.84 -34.32 46.08
CA GLY A 68 20.66 -35.22 45.26
C GLY A 68 19.97 -35.79 44.01
N LYS A 69 18.65 -35.60 43.83
CA LYS A 69 17.90 -36.06 42.65
C LYS A 69 17.80 -34.96 41.61
N VAL A 70 18.00 -35.31 40.33
CA VAL A 70 17.81 -34.38 39.21
C VAL A 70 16.30 -34.19 38.98
N LYS A 71 15.86 -32.94 39.03
CA LYS A 71 14.49 -32.51 38.69
C LYS A 71 14.52 -31.57 37.48
N LYS A 72 13.37 -31.41 36.84
CA LYS A 72 13.20 -30.59 35.65
C LYS A 72 11.92 -29.74 35.75
N LYS A 73 12.06 -28.44 35.55
CA LYS A 73 10.95 -27.52 35.28
C LYS A 73 10.86 -27.25 33.78
N GLN A 74 9.63 -27.11 33.28
CA GLN A 74 9.35 -26.86 31.87
C GLN A 74 8.27 -25.78 31.73
N TRP A 75 8.51 -24.84 30.82
CA TRP A 75 7.56 -23.79 30.47
C TRP A 75 7.28 -23.85 28.98
N VAL A 76 6.06 -24.22 28.60
CA VAL A 76 5.64 -24.14 27.19
C VAL A 76 5.47 -22.68 26.82
N ILE A 77 6.09 -22.26 25.72
CA ILE A 77 5.98 -20.90 25.17
C ILE A 77 4.87 -20.86 24.14
N GLY A 78 4.91 -21.77 23.17
CA GLY A 78 3.93 -21.81 22.09
C GLY A 78 4.06 -23.07 21.23
N THR A 79 3.18 -23.20 20.25
CA THR A 79 3.22 -24.28 19.26
C THR A 79 2.97 -23.70 17.88
N MET A 80 3.93 -23.86 16.97
CA MET A 80 3.83 -23.36 15.59
C MET A 80 3.61 -24.52 14.62
N GLY A 81 2.59 -24.44 13.77
CA GLY A 81 2.46 -25.36 12.64
C GLY A 81 3.54 -25.12 11.57
N TYR A 82 3.88 -26.14 10.79
CA TYR A 82 4.81 -26.03 9.66
C TYR A 82 4.42 -24.87 8.72
N TYR A 83 3.15 -24.81 8.32
CA TYR A 83 2.66 -23.76 7.44
C TYR A 83 2.53 -22.38 8.11
N ASN A 84 2.39 -22.32 9.44
CA ASN A 84 2.40 -21.05 10.16
C ASN A 84 3.77 -20.36 10.12
N VAL A 85 4.84 -21.16 10.02
CA VAL A 85 6.21 -20.63 9.84
C VAL A 85 6.36 -19.98 8.46
N ILE A 86 5.63 -20.49 7.46
CA ILE A 86 5.74 -20.10 6.06
C ILE A 86 4.85 -18.89 5.74
N ASP A 87 3.58 -18.94 6.12
CA ASP A 87 2.56 -18.02 5.58
C ASP A 87 2.68 -16.59 6.10
N THR A 88 3.07 -16.43 7.36
CA THR A 88 2.78 -15.20 8.11
C THR A 88 4.01 -14.57 8.72
N GLY A 89 5.19 -15.17 8.55
CA GLY A 89 6.40 -14.75 9.27
C GLY A 89 6.14 -14.65 10.78
N THR A 90 5.25 -15.51 11.31
CA THR A 90 4.65 -15.29 12.63
C THR A 90 5.72 -15.27 13.70
N TRP A 91 5.69 -14.22 14.51
CA TRP A 91 6.51 -14.10 15.69
C TRP A 91 6.02 -15.10 16.75
N ILE A 92 6.91 -15.90 17.34
CA ILE A 92 6.51 -16.89 18.37
C ILE A 92 5.83 -16.22 19.58
N GLY A 93 6.09 -14.94 19.82
CA GLY A 93 5.42 -14.14 20.85
C GLY A 93 3.90 -14.07 20.66
N ASP A 94 3.39 -14.18 19.44
CA ASP A 94 1.94 -14.16 19.17
C ASP A 94 1.21 -15.39 19.73
N TYR A 95 1.94 -16.46 20.06
CA TYR A 95 1.38 -17.69 20.64
C TYR A 95 1.29 -17.67 22.16
N ILE A 96 1.70 -16.57 22.80
CA ILE A 96 1.64 -16.39 24.24
C ILE A 96 1.03 -15.04 24.59
N THR A 97 0.07 -15.04 25.51
CA THR A 97 -0.50 -13.78 25.99
C THR A 97 0.52 -13.01 26.83
N GLN A 98 0.47 -11.68 26.80
CA GLN A 98 1.40 -10.86 27.59
C GLN A 98 1.36 -11.17 29.09
N SER A 99 0.19 -11.53 29.63
CA SER A 99 0.06 -11.93 31.04
C SER A 99 0.84 -13.20 31.33
N ASN A 100 0.67 -14.23 30.50
CA ASN A 100 1.33 -15.53 30.67
C ASN A 100 2.83 -15.43 30.42
N LEU A 101 3.25 -14.56 29.50
CA LEU A 101 4.65 -14.26 29.27
C LEU A 101 5.29 -13.67 30.53
N LYS A 102 4.69 -12.62 31.12
CA LYS A 102 5.18 -12.00 32.35
C LYS A 102 5.31 -12.98 33.51
N GLU A 103 4.30 -13.81 33.74
CA GLU A 103 4.32 -14.84 34.79
C GLU A 103 5.48 -15.83 34.58
N LYS A 104 5.64 -16.35 33.36
CA LYS A 104 6.73 -17.28 33.04
C LYS A 104 8.11 -16.62 33.21
N LEU A 105 8.28 -15.37 32.78
CA LEU A 105 9.55 -14.64 32.94
C LEU A 105 9.92 -14.48 34.41
N GLN A 106 8.95 -14.16 35.27
CA GLN A 106 9.12 -14.10 36.72
C GLN A 106 9.50 -15.46 37.30
N GLU A 107 8.82 -16.55 36.93
CA GLU A 107 9.14 -17.90 37.40
C GLU A 107 10.52 -18.39 36.94
N MET A 108 10.91 -18.03 35.71
CA MET A 108 12.20 -18.38 35.14
C MET A 108 13.33 -17.51 35.70
N ASN A 109 12.99 -16.31 36.21
CA ASN A 109 13.90 -15.26 36.63
C ASN A 109 14.88 -14.85 35.52
N ILE A 110 14.32 -14.51 34.35
CA ILE A 110 15.03 -14.01 33.16
C ILE A 110 14.27 -12.83 32.54
N THR A 111 14.95 -12.03 31.72
CA THR A 111 14.31 -10.98 30.94
C THR A 111 13.61 -11.53 29.69
N GLU A 112 12.74 -10.72 29.09
CA GLU A 112 12.10 -11.08 27.82
C GLU A 112 13.11 -11.21 26.66
N GLU A 113 14.12 -10.33 26.63
CA GLU A 113 15.21 -10.38 25.66
C GLU A 113 16.00 -11.70 25.78
N GLU A 114 16.40 -12.07 27.00
CA GLU A 114 17.10 -13.34 27.25
C GLU A 114 16.26 -14.56 26.85
N LEU A 115 14.93 -14.52 27.05
CA LEU A 115 14.03 -15.57 26.59
C LEU A 115 14.10 -15.71 25.08
N TRP A 116 13.93 -14.61 24.35
CA TRP A 116 13.87 -14.64 22.89
C TRP A 116 15.21 -15.02 22.28
N ASP A 117 16.34 -14.57 22.83
CA ASP A 117 17.68 -15.00 22.41
C ASP A 117 17.85 -16.53 22.51
N ILE A 118 17.44 -17.13 23.62
CA ILE A 118 17.55 -18.59 23.81
C ILE A 118 16.59 -19.34 22.86
N VAL A 119 15.40 -18.81 22.62
CA VAL A 119 14.41 -19.42 21.72
C VAL A 119 14.88 -19.35 20.27
N TYR A 120 15.25 -18.17 19.77
CA TYR A 120 15.62 -17.96 18.37
C TYR A 120 16.93 -18.63 17.98
N LYS A 121 17.89 -18.73 18.91
CA LYS A 121 19.11 -19.54 18.70
C LYS A 121 18.82 -20.99 18.27
N LYS A 122 17.65 -21.54 18.63
CA LYS A 122 17.22 -22.88 18.22
C LYS A 122 16.11 -22.86 17.16
N LEU A 123 15.28 -21.83 17.14
CA LEU A 123 14.16 -21.70 16.21
C LEU A 123 14.62 -21.25 14.82
N ASP A 124 15.61 -20.37 14.69
CA ASP A 124 16.08 -19.85 13.40
C ASP A 124 16.56 -20.93 12.44
N PRO A 125 17.41 -21.90 12.85
CA PRO A 125 17.84 -22.98 11.95
C PRO A 125 16.67 -23.86 11.47
N LEU A 126 15.63 -24.00 12.30
CA LEU A 126 14.42 -24.73 11.94
C LEU A 126 13.58 -23.94 10.93
N ILE A 127 13.39 -22.64 11.16
CA ILE A 127 12.70 -21.73 10.24
C ILE A 127 13.41 -21.73 8.88
N GLU A 128 14.73 -21.58 8.86
CA GLU A 128 15.52 -21.58 7.62
C GLU A 128 15.37 -22.90 6.86
N LYS A 129 15.41 -24.03 7.56
CA LYS A 129 15.19 -25.35 6.96
C LYS A 129 13.79 -25.47 6.35
N ILE A 130 12.75 -25.11 7.09
CA ILE A 130 11.35 -25.15 6.63
C ILE A 130 11.18 -24.28 5.38
N ASN A 131 11.71 -23.07 5.39
CA ASN A 131 11.65 -22.15 4.25
C ASN A 131 12.37 -22.72 3.04
N LYS A 132 13.58 -23.28 3.19
CA LYS A 132 14.32 -23.91 2.08
C LYS A 132 13.60 -25.12 1.50
N GLU A 133 12.90 -25.89 2.33
CA GLU A 133 12.07 -27.00 1.87
C GLU A 133 10.84 -26.49 1.11
N PHE A 134 10.12 -25.51 1.66
CA PHE A 134 8.93 -24.93 1.04
C PHE A 134 9.23 -24.23 -0.29
N GLN A 135 10.35 -23.52 -0.39
CA GLN A 135 10.76 -22.82 -1.61
C GLN A 135 10.96 -23.75 -2.82
N LYS A 136 11.17 -25.05 -2.59
CA LYS A 136 11.29 -26.04 -3.66
C LYS A 136 9.94 -26.54 -4.17
N THR A 137 8.85 -26.27 -3.45
CA THR A 137 7.51 -26.75 -3.78
C THR A 137 6.92 -26.00 -4.97
N GLU A 138 6.01 -26.66 -5.69
CA GLU A 138 5.25 -26.03 -6.77
C GLU A 138 4.29 -24.96 -6.24
N GLU A 139 3.80 -25.11 -5.01
CA GLU A 139 2.99 -24.09 -4.34
C GLU A 139 3.75 -22.77 -4.26
N TYR A 140 4.96 -22.77 -3.70
CA TYR A 140 5.78 -21.57 -3.58
C TYR A 140 6.10 -20.93 -4.93
N LYS A 141 6.51 -21.74 -5.93
CA LYS A 141 6.84 -21.22 -7.27
C LYS A 141 5.63 -20.57 -7.93
N THR A 142 4.46 -21.18 -7.79
CA THR A 142 3.20 -20.67 -8.36
C THR A 142 2.78 -19.38 -7.67
N ASP A 143 2.80 -19.35 -6.34
CA ASP A 143 2.43 -18.17 -5.55
C ASP A 143 3.36 -16.99 -5.83
N LYS A 144 4.67 -17.25 -5.92
CA LYS A 144 5.66 -16.23 -6.29
C LYS A 144 5.39 -15.67 -7.68
N LYS A 145 5.10 -16.54 -8.67
CA LYS A 145 4.76 -16.10 -10.02
C LYS A 145 3.49 -15.24 -10.03
N HIS A 146 2.45 -15.63 -9.30
CA HIS A 146 1.23 -14.82 -9.18
C HIS A 146 1.52 -13.46 -8.54
N THR A 147 2.32 -13.44 -7.47
CA THR A 147 2.73 -12.22 -6.80
C THR A 147 3.49 -11.28 -7.74
N GLU A 148 4.44 -11.81 -8.53
CA GLU A 148 5.20 -11.02 -9.51
C GLU A 148 4.28 -10.40 -10.58
N ILE A 149 3.30 -11.16 -11.06
CA ILE A 149 2.30 -10.69 -12.04
C ILE A 149 1.45 -9.57 -11.43
N ILE A 150 0.91 -9.76 -10.22
CA ILE A 150 0.06 -8.77 -9.55
C ILE A 150 0.84 -7.50 -9.22
N GLN A 151 2.08 -7.62 -8.75
CA GLN A 151 2.93 -6.45 -8.49
C GLN A 151 3.28 -5.67 -9.75
N LYS A 152 3.46 -6.36 -10.89
CA LYS A 152 3.63 -5.69 -12.18
C LYS A 152 2.35 -4.97 -12.58
N TYR A 153 1.20 -5.65 -12.52
CA TYR A 153 -0.11 -5.07 -12.80
C TYR A 153 -0.39 -3.82 -11.98
N ILE A 154 -0.17 -3.85 -10.66
CA ILE A 154 -0.37 -2.69 -9.77
C ILE A 154 0.51 -1.51 -10.20
N ARG A 155 1.79 -1.76 -10.54
CA ARG A 155 2.71 -0.70 -11.00
C ARG A 155 2.30 -0.13 -12.34
N ASP A 156 2.02 -0.98 -13.32
CA ASP A 156 1.58 -0.55 -14.65
C ASP A 156 0.29 0.26 -14.58
N LYS A 157 -0.65 -0.18 -13.72
CA LYS A 157 -1.90 0.53 -13.44
C LYS A 157 -1.65 1.90 -12.84
N ASP A 158 -0.86 1.99 -11.78
CA ASP A 158 -0.52 3.26 -11.12
C ASP A 158 0.16 4.23 -12.10
N ASP A 159 1.12 3.76 -12.90
CA ASP A 159 1.81 4.59 -13.88
C ASP A 159 0.91 5.05 -15.03
N PHE A 160 -0.02 4.21 -15.49
CA PHE A 160 -1.01 4.59 -16.49
C PHE A 160 -2.01 5.61 -15.95
N GLU A 161 -2.55 5.38 -14.76
CA GLU A 161 -3.59 6.21 -14.16
C GLU A 161 -3.07 7.58 -13.70
N LYS A 162 -1.79 7.70 -13.33
CA LYS A 162 -1.12 9.01 -13.15
C LYS A 162 -1.18 9.90 -14.39
N ILE A 163 -1.14 9.30 -15.58
CA ILE A 163 -1.15 10.03 -16.85
C ILE A 163 -2.58 10.27 -17.30
N TYR A 164 -3.40 9.21 -17.31
CA TYR A 164 -4.68 9.20 -18.01
C TYR A 164 -5.90 9.37 -17.10
N GLY A 165 -5.71 9.39 -15.78
CA GLY A 165 -6.75 9.52 -14.77
C GLY A 165 -7.02 8.22 -14.02
N GLU A 166 -7.52 8.35 -12.80
CA GLU A 166 -7.85 7.23 -11.91
C GLU A 166 -8.88 6.27 -12.53
N ASP A 167 -8.76 4.98 -12.21
CA ASP A 167 -9.71 3.93 -12.60
C ASP A 167 -9.87 3.75 -14.13
N THR A 168 -8.82 4.02 -14.91
CA THR A 168 -8.85 3.92 -16.38
C THR A 168 -8.15 2.68 -16.94
N TYR A 169 -7.16 2.13 -16.23
CA TYR A 169 -6.32 1.04 -16.73
C TYR A 169 -7.12 -0.24 -17.02
N ASP A 170 -7.96 -0.64 -16.06
CA ASP A 170 -8.71 -1.91 -16.09
C ASP A 170 -9.78 -1.96 -17.19
N TYR A 171 -10.12 -0.83 -17.81
CA TYR A 171 -10.99 -0.84 -18.99
C TYR A 171 -10.24 -1.17 -20.28
N CYS A 172 -8.91 -1.07 -20.26
CA CYS A 172 -8.05 -1.25 -21.43
C CYS A 172 -7.27 -2.55 -21.36
N TYR A 173 -6.64 -2.83 -20.21
CA TYR A 173 -5.70 -3.92 -20.01
C TYR A 173 -6.19 -4.90 -18.95
N ASP A 174 -5.75 -6.16 -19.05
CA ASP A 174 -5.95 -7.16 -17.99
C ASP A 174 -4.76 -7.25 -17.02
N VAL A 175 -4.89 -8.14 -16.02
CA VAL A 175 -3.84 -8.40 -14.99
C VAL A 175 -2.50 -8.85 -15.56
N PHE A 176 -2.46 -9.36 -16.80
CA PHE A 176 -1.21 -9.76 -17.47
C PHE A 176 -0.63 -8.63 -18.33
N GLY A 177 -1.28 -7.46 -18.36
CA GLY A 177 -0.90 -6.33 -19.21
C GLY A 177 -1.33 -6.51 -20.67
N THR A 178 -2.22 -7.45 -20.97
CA THR A 178 -2.72 -7.66 -22.34
C THR A 178 -3.76 -6.62 -22.66
N LEU A 179 -3.62 -5.93 -23.80
CA LEU A 179 -4.63 -5.00 -24.28
C LEU A 179 -5.88 -5.76 -24.70
N ARG A 180 -7.02 -5.43 -24.07
CA ARG A 180 -8.32 -6.06 -24.28
C ARG A 180 -9.31 -5.14 -24.97
N ASN A 181 -9.12 -3.83 -24.88
CA ASN A 181 -10.02 -2.85 -25.48
C ASN A 181 -9.24 -1.69 -26.13
N GLU A 182 -8.99 -1.83 -27.43
CA GLU A 182 -8.29 -0.82 -28.24
C GLU A 182 -9.09 0.50 -28.37
N GLU A 183 -10.41 0.40 -28.47
CA GLU A 183 -11.28 1.57 -28.60
C GLU A 183 -11.20 2.44 -27.34
N MET A 184 -11.28 1.81 -26.16
CA MET A 184 -11.26 2.52 -24.88
C MET A 184 -9.94 3.25 -24.65
N ILE A 185 -8.80 2.61 -24.93
CA ILE A 185 -7.50 3.28 -24.77
C ILE A 185 -7.34 4.45 -25.73
N ASN A 186 -7.87 4.34 -26.95
CA ASN A 186 -7.85 5.44 -27.93
C ASN A 186 -8.73 6.60 -27.46
N ASN A 187 -9.92 6.30 -26.91
CA ASN A 187 -10.81 7.31 -26.33
C ASN A 187 -10.14 8.03 -25.15
N ILE A 188 -9.57 7.28 -24.20
CA ILE A 188 -8.84 7.85 -23.05
C ILE A 188 -7.70 8.77 -23.52
N LYS A 189 -6.88 8.32 -24.49
CA LYS A 189 -5.79 9.13 -25.04
C LYS A 189 -6.29 10.40 -25.73
N ALA A 190 -7.41 10.31 -26.46
CA ALA A 190 -8.03 11.47 -27.11
C ALA A 190 -8.57 12.47 -26.07
N GLN A 191 -9.27 11.99 -25.04
CA GLN A 191 -9.75 12.82 -23.94
C GLN A 191 -8.61 13.54 -23.22
N TYR A 192 -7.52 12.82 -22.93
CA TYR A 192 -6.32 13.40 -22.33
C TYR A 192 -5.72 14.51 -23.19
N LYS A 193 -5.57 14.27 -24.50
CA LYS A 193 -5.05 15.27 -25.44
C LYS A 193 -5.95 16.52 -25.49
N ASN A 194 -7.27 16.33 -25.60
CA ASN A 194 -8.23 17.42 -25.62
C ASN A 194 -8.18 18.24 -24.32
N LYS A 195 -8.04 17.58 -23.16
CA LYS A 195 -7.87 18.26 -21.87
C LYS A 195 -6.59 19.10 -21.84
N GLN A 196 -5.47 18.56 -22.31
CA GLN A 196 -4.22 19.34 -22.40
C GLN A 196 -4.34 20.55 -23.32
N GLU A 197 -4.98 20.40 -24.48
CA GLU A 197 -5.19 21.50 -25.43
C GLU A 197 -6.13 22.58 -24.85
N TYR A 198 -7.19 22.16 -24.16
CA TYR A 198 -8.07 23.08 -23.45
C TYR A 198 -7.33 23.84 -22.34
N GLU A 199 -6.54 23.16 -21.50
CA GLU A 199 -5.74 23.81 -20.47
C GLU A 199 -4.73 24.80 -21.08
N ARG A 200 -4.02 24.40 -22.15
CA ARG A 200 -3.07 25.29 -22.86
C ARG A 200 -3.77 26.52 -23.42
N SER A 201 -4.86 26.33 -24.16
CA SER A 201 -5.62 27.45 -24.73
C SER A 201 -6.23 28.34 -23.65
N TYR A 202 -6.68 27.78 -22.52
CA TYR A 202 -7.14 28.56 -21.36
C TYR A 202 -6.00 29.40 -20.76
N TYR A 203 -4.83 28.81 -20.53
CA TYR A 203 -3.65 29.54 -20.03
C TYR A 203 -3.14 30.59 -21.03
N GLU A 204 -3.17 30.31 -22.33
CA GLU A 204 -2.80 31.25 -23.38
C GLU A 204 -3.81 32.40 -23.48
N ASN A 205 -5.12 32.13 -23.41
CA ASN A 205 -6.16 33.15 -23.37
C ASN A 205 -6.13 33.98 -22.09
N PHE A 206 -5.77 33.38 -20.96
CA PHE A 206 -5.57 34.12 -19.71
C PHE A 206 -4.33 35.02 -19.79
N LYS A 207 -3.21 34.52 -20.36
CA LYS A 207 -1.98 35.29 -20.58
C LYS A 207 -2.19 36.42 -21.60
N SER A 208 -2.93 36.18 -22.67
CA SER A 208 -3.25 37.19 -23.67
C SER A 208 -4.20 38.25 -23.11
N ASN A 209 -5.23 37.88 -22.35
CA ASN A 209 -6.09 38.86 -21.66
C ASN A 209 -5.33 39.70 -20.61
N TYR A 210 -4.32 39.14 -19.95
CA TYR A 210 -3.45 39.91 -19.04
C TYR A 210 -2.45 40.82 -19.78
N ASN A 211 -2.02 40.45 -20.98
CA ASN A 211 -1.16 41.28 -21.84
C ASN A 211 -1.93 42.35 -22.64
N ASN A 212 -3.26 42.22 -22.76
CA ASN A 212 -4.11 43.16 -23.50
C ASN A 212 -4.72 44.25 -22.62
N TYR A 213 -4.39 44.29 -21.33
CA TYR A 213 -4.55 45.49 -20.51
C TYR A 213 -3.30 46.38 -20.65
N ASP A 214 -3.09 46.88 -21.86
CA ASP A 214 -2.40 48.15 -22.04
C ASP A 214 -3.40 49.24 -21.66
N PHE A 215 -3.41 49.62 -20.38
CA PHE A 215 -4.09 50.82 -19.92
C PHE A 215 -3.03 51.88 -19.69
N GLY A 216 -2.93 52.77 -20.67
CA GLY A 216 -2.19 54.01 -20.56
C GLY A 216 -2.54 54.78 -19.28
N SER A 217 -1.50 55.45 -18.77
CA SER A 217 -1.54 56.61 -17.88
C SER A 217 -2.60 56.60 -16.77
N TYR A 218 -2.20 56.37 -15.52
CA TYR A 218 -2.36 57.37 -14.45
C TYR A 218 -1.44 56.98 -13.29
N PHE A 219 -0.51 57.89 -13.00
CA PHE A 219 0.32 57.87 -11.80
C PHE A 219 -0.55 57.71 -10.55
N LYS A 220 -0.32 56.65 -9.77
CA LYS A 220 -0.60 56.67 -8.33
C LYS A 220 0.49 55.88 -7.60
N THR A 221 1.36 56.63 -6.95
CA THR A 221 2.41 56.16 -6.04
C THR A 221 1.77 55.47 -4.85
N ASN A 222 1.68 54.13 -4.87
CA ASN A 222 1.57 53.33 -3.67
C ASN A 222 2.93 52.65 -3.44
N THR A 223 3.68 53.18 -2.47
CA THR A 223 4.90 52.54 -1.96
C THR A 223 4.51 51.29 -1.20
N SER A 224 4.55 50.15 -1.88
CA SER A 224 4.52 48.83 -1.26
C SER A 224 5.85 48.57 -0.56
N ASN A 225 5.81 48.14 0.71
CA ASN A 225 7.01 47.84 1.51
C ASN A 225 7.61 46.46 1.20
N TYR A 226 7.05 45.74 0.22
CA TYR A 226 7.52 44.41 -0.17
C TYR A 226 8.64 44.49 -1.19
N THR A 227 9.69 43.69 -0.96
CA THR A 227 10.77 43.50 -1.93
C THR A 227 10.26 42.80 -3.20
N ASP A 228 10.98 42.92 -4.32
CA ASP A 228 10.58 42.31 -5.60
C ASP A 228 10.43 40.78 -5.51
N LYS A 229 11.24 40.15 -4.65
CA LYS A 229 11.16 38.71 -4.37
C LYS A 229 9.90 38.35 -3.58
N GLU A 230 9.53 39.16 -2.59
CA GLU A 230 8.28 38.97 -1.83
C GLU A 230 7.05 39.19 -2.71
N LYS A 231 7.10 40.17 -3.62
CA LYS A 231 6.04 40.40 -4.61
C LYS A 231 5.81 39.19 -5.51
N LEU A 232 6.84 38.38 -5.81
CA LEU A 232 6.68 37.14 -6.56
C LEU A 232 5.89 36.08 -5.78
N TYR A 233 6.13 35.98 -4.48
CA TYR A 233 5.33 35.11 -3.59
C TYR A 233 3.91 35.62 -3.45
N LEU A 234 3.72 36.94 -3.27
CA LEU A 234 2.39 37.56 -3.18
C LEU A 234 1.59 37.36 -4.48
N LYS A 235 2.22 37.43 -5.66
CA LYS A 235 1.60 37.09 -6.95
C LYS A 235 1.16 35.63 -7.01
N THR A 236 1.93 34.72 -6.42
CA THR A 236 1.59 33.30 -6.36
C THR A 236 0.40 33.06 -5.42
N ILE A 237 0.40 33.72 -4.25
CA ILE A 237 -0.70 33.69 -3.28
C ILE A 237 -1.98 34.27 -3.91
N TYR A 238 -1.87 35.41 -4.60
CA TYR A 238 -2.99 36.04 -5.30
C TYR A 238 -3.59 35.09 -6.35
N LYS A 239 -2.77 34.42 -7.16
CA LYS A 239 -3.24 33.43 -8.15
C LYS A 239 -3.98 32.27 -7.50
N ALA A 240 -3.42 31.69 -6.44
CA ALA A 240 -4.04 30.57 -5.74
C ALA A 240 -5.36 30.96 -5.06
N ALA A 241 -5.43 32.17 -4.48
CA ALA A 241 -6.64 32.71 -3.86
C ALA A 241 -7.71 33.05 -4.91
N ALA A 242 -7.33 33.66 -6.03
CA ALA A 242 -8.25 34.01 -7.11
C ALA A 242 -8.93 32.76 -7.70
N MET A 243 -8.20 31.66 -7.84
CA MET A 243 -8.78 30.38 -8.28
C MET A 243 -9.83 29.83 -7.32
N LYS A 244 -9.79 30.15 -6.03
CA LYS A 244 -10.78 29.67 -5.05
C LYS A 244 -11.91 30.66 -4.78
N LEU A 245 -11.64 31.95 -4.96
CA LEU A 245 -12.58 33.05 -4.70
C LEU A 245 -13.25 33.56 -5.98
N HIS A 246 -13.04 32.90 -7.12
CA HIS A 246 -13.71 33.24 -8.36
C HIS A 246 -15.23 33.07 -8.22
N PRO A 247 -16.05 34.03 -8.68
CA PRO A 247 -17.51 33.95 -8.56
C PRO A 247 -18.09 32.70 -9.22
N ASP A 248 -17.49 32.18 -10.29
CA ASP A 248 -17.96 30.93 -10.92
C ASP A 248 -17.79 29.69 -10.02
N ILE A 249 -16.80 29.71 -9.12
CA ILE A 249 -16.49 28.59 -8.22
C ILE A 249 -17.26 28.75 -6.90
N LYS A 250 -17.31 29.97 -6.35
CA LYS A 250 -18.06 30.26 -5.12
C LYS A 250 -19.56 30.47 -5.33
N LYS A 251 -19.98 30.73 -6.57
CA LYS A 251 -21.35 31.12 -6.95
C LYS A 251 -21.87 32.31 -6.13
N ASP A 252 -20.98 33.27 -5.86
CA ASP A 252 -21.28 34.50 -5.14
C ASP A 252 -21.26 35.73 -6.08
N ASN A 253 -21.59 36.90 -5.54
CA ASN A 253 -21.61 38.18 -6.28
C ASN A 253 -20.20 38.76 -6.55
N GLY A 254 -19.14 37.95 -6.42
CA GLY A 254 -17.75 38.35 -6.62
C GLY A 254 -17.15 39.17 -5.48
N GLU A 255 -17.77 39.21 -4.30
CA GLU A 255 -17.26 39.90 -3.12
C GLU A 255 -15.85 39.43 -2.71
N GLY A 256 -15.61 38.11 -2.77
CA GLY A 256 -14.28 37.54 -2.49
C GLY A 256 -13.22 38.08 -3.45
N MET A 257 -13.57 38.24 -4.72
CA MET A 257 -12.65 38.77 -5.74
C MET A 257 -12.43 40.28 -5.61
N LYS A 258 -13.47 41.04 -5.22
CA LYS A 258 -13.35 42.48 -4.92
C LYS A 258 -12.41 42.73 -3.75
N PHE A 259 -12.52 41.93 -2.68
CA PHE A 259 -11.58 42.01 -1.55
C PHE A 259 -10.15 41.65 -1.95
N LEU A 260 -9.98 40.59 -2.74
CA LEU A 260 -8.66 40.16 -3.20
C LEU A 260 -7.98 41.21 -4.11
N ASN A 261 -8.76 41.94 -4.91
CA ASN A 261 -8.25 43.05 -5.71
C ASN A 261 -7.81 44.25 -4.86
N LYS A 262 -8.50 44.54 -3.76
CA LYS A 262 -8.04 45.56 -2.81
C LYS A 262 -6.68 45.20 -2.20
N LEU A 263 -6.50 43.94 -1.82
CA LEU A 263 -5.21 43.44 -1.31
C LEU A 263 -4.10 43.52 -2.36
N LYS A 264 -4.42 43.22 -3.62
CA LYS A 264 -3.48 43.37 -4.75
C LYS A 264 -2.93 44.79 -4.84
N ASP A 265 -3.80 45.79 -4.74
CA ASP A 265 -3.43 47.22 -4.80
C ASP A 265 -2.60 47.64 -3.57
N GLU A 266 -2.91 47.12 -2.39
CA GLU A 266 -2.14 47.34 -1.16
C GLU A 266 -0.76 46.67 -1.21
N TRP A 267 -0.67 45.50 -1.84
CA TRP A 267 0.58 44.76 -2.05
C TRP A 267 1.44 45.34 -3.18
N GLY A 268 0.85 46.15 -4.06
CA GLY A 268 1.51 46.75 -5.20
C GLY A 268 1.99 45.71 -6.23
N ILE A 269 1.15 44.72 -6.53
CA ILE A 269 1.44 43.62 -7.47
C ILE A 269 0.46 43.51 -8.63
#